data_AF-R3WE84-F1
#
_entry.id   AF-R3WE84-F1
#
_cell.length_a   1.000
_cell.length_b   1.000
_cell.length_c   1.000
_cell.angle_alpha   90.00
_cell.angle_beta   90.00
_cell.angle_gamma   90.00
#
_symmetry.space_group_name_H-M   'P 1'
#
loop_
_entity.id
_entity.type
_entity.pdbx_description
1 polymer ?
#
loop_
_entity_poly.entity_id
_entity_poly.type
_entity_poly.pdbx_seq_one_letter_code
_entity_poly.pdbx_strand_id
1 'polypeptide(L)'
;MNVTYDEYGRMNYCPELHTKRGEPWTQEDLDYLKEWYSVIGPEEMSFALERPVKAIMTRASSMGIKVVGNNKRLKKEPTSVAPEEGH
;
A
#
# COMPACT_ATOMS: atom_id res chain seq x y z
N MET A 1 -6.20 -17.29 -4.11
CA MET A 1 -5.14 -16.26 -4.07
C MET A 1 -3.74 -16.85 -4.12
N ASN A 2 -3.00 -16.67 -5.22
CA ASN A 2 -1.55 -16.92 -5.27
C ASN A 2 -0.81 -15.61 -5.04
N VAL A 3 -0.66 -15.24 -3.77
CA VAL A 3 0.16 -14.08 -3.39
C VAL A 3 1.61 -14.53 -3.36
N THR A 4 2.45 -13.96 -4.23
CA THR A 4 3.90 -14.17 -4.15
C THR A 4 4.53 -13.06 -3.31
N TYR A 5 5.61 -13.37 -2.61
CA TYR A 5 6.36 -12.41 -1.80
C TYR A 5 7.80 -12.35 -2.30
N ASP A 6 8.38 -11.16 -2.29
CA ASP A 6 9.78 -10.92 -2.67
C ASP A 6 10.74 -11.27 -1.51
N GLU A 7 12.06 -11.30 -1.76
CA GLU A 7 13.12 -11.61 -0.77
C GLU A 7 13.08 -10.71 0.48
N TYR A 8 12.46 -9.52 0.39
CA TYR A 8 12.23 -8.61 1.51
C TYR A 8 10.88 -8.83 2.23
N GLY A 9 10.12 -9.87 1.89
CA GLY A 9 8.79 -10.16 2.45
C GLY A 9 7.68 -9.24 1.94
N ARG A 10 7.93 -8.48 0.86
CA ARG A 10 6.93 -7.58 0.28
C ARG A 10 6.00 -8.36 -0.65
N MET A 11 4.71 -8.09 -0.53
CA MET A 11 3.68 -8.67 -1.39
C MET A 11 3.93 -8.26 -2.85
N ASN A 12 4.11 -9.24 -3.73
CA ASN A 12 4.19 -9.02 -5.16
C ASN A 12 2.81 -8.66 -5.73
N TYR A 13 2.78 -8.24 -6.99
CA TYR A 13 1.56 -7.89 -7.69
C TYR A 13 0.52 -9.02 -7.61
N CYS A 14 -0.67 -8.69 -7.11
CA CYS A 14 -1.80 -9.60 -7.08
C CYS A 14 -2.94 -8.97 -7.89
N PRO A 15 -3.32 -9.53 -9.06
CA PRO A 15 -4.35 -8.96 -9.91
C PRO A 15 -5.72 -8.90 -9.23
N GLU A 16 -5.98 -9.75 -8.24
CA GLU A 16 -7.24 -9.76 -7.47
C GLU A 16 -7.35 -8.59 -6.48
N LEU A 17 -6.22 -8.02 -6.01
CA LEU A 17 -6.18 -6.93 -5.03
C LEU A 17 -5.81 -5.58 -5.65
N HIS A 18 -5.32 -5.57 -6.89
CA HIS A 18 -4.84 -4.39 -7.59
C HIS A 18 -5.72 -4.06 -8.80
N THR A 19 -7.02 -3.95 -8.55
CA THR A 19 -8.06 -3.65 -9.56
C THR A 19 -7.89 -2.25 -10.15
N LYS A 20 -7.40 -1.29 -9.35
CA LYS A 20 -7.18 0.11 -9.76
C LYS A 20 -5.88 0.36 -10.53
N ARG A 21 -5.33 -0.69 -11.15
CA ARG A 21 -4.07 -0.58 -11.90
C ARG A 21 -4.30 0.19 -13.20
N GLY A 22 -3.71 1.37 -13.30
CA GLY A 22 -3.80 2.23 -14.49
C GLY A 22 -4.88 3.31 -14.39
N GLU A 23 -5.65 3.34 -13.30
CA GLU A 23 -6.62 4.42 -13.08
C GLU A 23 -5.92 5.75 -12.76
N PRO A 24 -6.52 6.90 -13.14
CA PRO A 24 -6.01 8.21 -12.76
C PRO A 24 -6.01 8.37 -11.24
N TRP A 25 -5.04 9.09 -10.70
CA TRP A 25 -5.01 9.44 -9.28
C TRP A 25 -6.00 10.57 -9.02
N THR A 26 -6.94 10.38 -8.10
CA THR A 26 -7.84 11.45 -7.67
C THR A 26 -7.13 12.37 -6.67
N GLN A 27 -7.68 13.57 -6.47
CA GLN A 27 -7.13 14.51 -5.50
C GLN A 27 -7.14 13.91 -4.08
N GLU A 28 -8.18 13.15 -3.74
CA GLU A 28 -8.32 12.43 -2.47
C GLU A 28 -7.26 11.35 -2.31
N ASP A 29 -6.99 10.55 -3.36
CA ASP A 29 -5.91 9.55 -3.32
C ASP A 29 -4.54 10.20 -3.04
N LEU A 30 -4.29 11.37 -3.63
CA LEU A 30 -3.02 12.08 -3.49
C LEU A 30 -2.87 12.72 -2.11
N ASP A 31 -3.95 13.29 -1.57
CA ASP A 31 -3.97 13.86 -0.23
C ASP A 31 -3.77 12.77 0.84
N TYR A 32 -4.52 11.67 0.70
CA TYR A 32 -4.37 10.49 1.55
C TYR A 32 -2.94 9.93 1.47
N LEU A 33 -2.39 9.79 0.25
CA LEU A 33 -1.02 9.35 0.06
C LEU A 33 0.01 10.31 0.66
N LYS A 34 -0.29 11.61 0.80
CA LYS A 34 0.65 12.55 1.42
C LYS A 34 0.61 12.47 2.95
N GLU A 35 -0.58 12.36 3.52
CA GLU A 35 -0.80 12.36 4.96
C GLU A 35 -0.40 11.01 5.59
N TRP A 36 -0.80 9.90 4.97
CA TRP A 36 -0.68 8.57 5.58
C TRP A 36 0.56 7.79 5.15
N TYR A 37 1.19 8.11 4.01
CA TYR A 37 2.34 7.34 3.50
C TYR A 37 3.54 7.34 4.45
N SER A 38 3.72 8.41 5.24
CA SER A 38 4.77 8.46 6.29
C SER A 38 4.40 7.69 7.56
N VAL A 39 3.12 7.34 7.73
CA VAL A 39 2.57 6.68 8.93
C VAL A 39 2.51 5.16 8.73
N ILE A 40 1.77 4.71 7.71
CA ILE A 40 1.46 3.30 7.42
C ILE A 40 2.40 2.69 6.37
N GLY A 41 3.12 3.54 5.63
CA GLY A 41 4.07 3.09 4.61
C GLY A 41 3.42 2.55 3.33
N PRO A 42 4.25 2.07 2.39
CA PRO A 42 3.82 1.76 1.02
C PRO A 42 3.06 0.45 0.88
N GLU A 43 3.21 -0.49 1.82
CA GLU A 43 2.50 -1.77 1.84
C GLU A 43 1.03 -1.59 2.25
N GLU A 44 0.78 -0.94 3.38
CA GLU A 44 -0.58 -0.66 3.86
C GLU A 44 -1.34 0.25 2.88
N MET A 45 -0.66 1.25 2.33
CA MET A 45 -1.18 2.08 1.24
C MET A 45 -1.64 1.27 0.02
N SER A 46 -0.96 0.16 -0.27
CA SER A 46 -1.32 -0.69 -1.40
C SER A 46 -2.69 -1.33 -1.20
N PHE A 47 -3.05 -1.67 0.04
CA PHE A 47 -4.37 -2.18 0.39
C PHE A 47 -5.40 -1.06 0.45
N ALA A 48 -5.08 0.08 1.09
CA ALA A 48 -6.01 1.20 1.24
C ALA A 48 -6.43 1.81 -0.11
N LEU A 49 -5.50 1.90 -1.06
CA LEU A 49 -5.74 2.48 -2.37
C LEU A 49 -5.99 1.41 -3.46
N GLU A 50 -6.01 0.12 -3.09
CA GLU A 50 -6.18 -1.01 -4.01
C GLU A 50 -5.25 -0.94 -5.24
N ARG A 51 -4.06 -0.38 -5.01
CA ARG A 51 -3.06 -0.09 -6.05
C ARG A 51 -1.77 -0.80 -5.68
N PRO A 52 -0.98 -1.28 -6.66
CA PRO A 52 0.25 -1.98 -6.35
C PRO A 52 1.24 -1.08 -5.61
N VAL A 53 1.92 -1.62 -4.60
CA VAL A 53 3.00 -0.97 -3.84
C VAL A 53 3.96 -0.20 -4.77
N LYS A 54 4.31 -0.82 -5.91
CA LYS A 54 5.16 -0.24 -6.96
C LYS A 54 4.62 1.10 -7.49
N ALA A 55 3.31 1.21 -7.73
CA ALA A 55 2.66 2.44 -8.18
C ALA A 55 2.62 3.49 -7.08
N ILE A 56 2.32 3.09 -5.84
CA ILE A 56 2.37 4.00 -4.67
C ILE A 56 3.78 4.60 -4.53
N MET A 57 4.83 3.76 -4.54
CA MET A 57 6.23 4.20 -4.44
C MET A 57 6.63 5.13 -5.59
N THR A 58 6.24 4.79 -6.82
CA THR A 58 6.51 5.62 -8.00
C THR A 58 5.84 6.98 -7.87
N ARG A 59 4.58 7.00 -7.41
CA ARG A 59 3.82 8.24 -7.24
C ARG A 59 4.36 9.10 -6.11
N ALA A 60 4.65 8.51 -4.96
CA ALA A 60 5.28 9.18 -3.82
C ALA A 60 6.61 9.83 -4.24
N SER A 61 7.44 9.08 -4.98
CA SER A 61 8.72 9.59 -5.51
C SER A 61 8.51 10.76 -6.47
N SER A 62 7.53 10.66 -7.38
CA SER A 62 7.17 11.75 -8.31
C SER A 62 6.67 13.00 -7.60
N MET A 63 6.05 12.86 -6.43
CA MET A 63 5.59 13.99 -5.61
C MET A 63 6.65 14.49 -4.63
N GLY A 64 7.83 13.87 -4.57
CA GLY A 64 8.89 14.22 -3.63
C GLY A 64 8.56 13.86 -2.17
N ILE A 65 7.61 12.95 -1.94
CA ILE A 65 7.26 12.46 -0.61
C ILE A 65 8.36 11.50 -0.17
N LYS A 66 9.18 11.96 0.76
CA LYS A 66 10.26 11.17 1.36
C LYS A 66 9.67 10.42 2.54
N VAL A 67 9.89 9.10 2.59
CA VAL A 67 9.71 8.36 3.85
C VAL A 67 10.68 8.98 4.83
N VAL A 68 10.17 9.67 5.86
CA VAL A 68 11.00 10.10 6.99
C VAL A 68 11.62 8.82 7.54
N GLY A 69 12.94 8.71 7.42
CA GLY A 69 13.71 7.55 7.84
C GLY A 69 13.69 7.43 9.35
N ASN A 70 12.54 7.03 9.91
CA ASN A 70 12.44 6.57 11.27
C ASN A 70 12.64 5.06 11.22
N ASN A 71 13.77 4.61 11.75
CA ASN A 71 14.13 3.21 11.99
C ASN A 71 13.19 2.54 13.00
N LYS A 72 11.89 2.57 12.75
CA LYS A 72 10.90 1.80 13.48
C LYS A 72 10.14 1.03 12.42
N ARG A 73 10.64 -0.18 12.15
CA ARG A 73 9.76 -1.34 11.96
C ARG A 73 8.68 -1.22 13.04
N LEU A 74 7.55 -0.61 12.70
CA LEU A 74 6.34 -0.77 13.48
C LEU A 74 6.11 -2.27 13.45
N LYS A 75 6.20 -2.86 14.63
CA LYS A 75 5.97 -4.28 14.87
C LYS A 75 4.57 -4.50 14.34
N LYS A 76 4.43 -5.03 13.13
CA LYS A 76 3.13 -5.30 12.53
C LYS A 76 2.55 -6.41 13.40
N GLU A 77 1.68 -6.04 14.34
CA GLU A 77 0.74 -7.01 14.88
C GLU A 77 0.01 -7.58 13.67
N PRO A 78 -0.13 -8.92 13.57
CA PRO A 78 -0.85 -9.50 12.46
C PRO A 78 -2.27 -8.95 12.55
N THR A 79 -2.64 -8.03 11.64
CA THR A 79 -4.04 -7.66 11.44
C THR A 79 -4.72 -8.94 10.97
N SER A 80 -5.17 -9.67 11.98
CA SER A 80 -5.92 -10.88 11.91
C SER A 80 -7.14 -10.54 11.07
N VAL A 81 -7.20 -11.18 9.91
CA VAL A 81 -8.38 -11.71 9.25
C VAL A 81 -9.57 -10.75 9.13
N ALA A 82 -9.87 -10.41 7.88
CA ALA A 82 -11.24 -10.08 7.50
C ALA A 82 -12.19 -11.12 8.11
N PRO A 83 -13.26 -10.73 8.82
CA PRO A 83 -14.41 -11.59 8.92
C PRO A 83 -15.14 -11.50 7.58
N GLU A 84 -15.01 -12.57 6.80
CA GLU A 84 -16.11 -12.97 5.92
C GLU A 84 -17.39 -13.19 6.77
N GLU A 85 -18.54 -12.98 6.12
CA GLU A 85 -19.89 -13.49 6.41
C GLU A 85 -20.98 -12.50 6.91
N GLY A 86 -22.11 -12.53 6.18
CA GLY A 86 -23.45 -12.06 6.56
C GLY A 86 -24.00 -10.99 5.60
N HIS A 87 -25.03 -11.21 4.77
CA HIS A 87 -26.27 -11.98 4.96
C HIS A 87 -26.85 -12.42 3.61
#